data_AF-A0A5D4FTZ2-F1
#
_entry.id   AF-A0A5D4FTZ2-F1
#
_cell.length_a   1.000
_cell.length_b   1.000
_cell.length_c   1.000
_cell.angle_alpha   90.00
_cell.angle_beta   90.00
_cell.angle_gamma   90.00
#
_symmetry.space_group_name_H-M   'P 1'
#
loop_
_entity.id
_entity.type
_entity.pdbx_description
1 polymer ?
#
loop_
_entity_poly.entity_id
_entity_poly.type
_entity_poly.pdbx_seq_one_letter_code
_entity_poly.pdbx_strand_id
1 'polypeptide(L)'
;MFEGPLQDVIDEFASLPGIGPKSAQRIALHLLETATGEDIERFQAALGNLHSGVAFCRICHNISQEDVCRICADSSRDASLVCVVEEPKDIQVIERTGEYRGRYHVLGGALDPLNGVGPGELNVTALVQRIGGVLPDVAVSAPHASAGGPVQGSLMGGGAGSGTGGGSGAGAGGTGMGSDGSGPGAGSEATGNERDADEVEYREAPEITEVIIATDPNTEGEATASYLGRLLKEFPGLTVSRLASGIPMGGDLEFVDELTLSRAFAGRTQLNL
;
A
#
# COMPACT_ATOMS: atom_id res chain seq x y z
N MET A 1 23.98 -17.83 26.24
CA MET A 1 22.72 -18.39 25.71
C MET A 1 21.66 -17.90 26.67
N PHE A 2 20.70 -17.10 26.19
CA PHE A 2 19.60 -16.66 27.04
C PHE A 2 18.56 -17.79 27.08
N GLU A 3 17.69 -17.76 28.08
CA GLU A 3 16.59 -18.72 28.22
C GLU A 3 15.27 -17.97 28.40
N GLY A 4 14.16 -18.61 28.02
CA GLY A 4 12.83 -18.05 28.18
C GLY A 4 12.53 -16.87 27.25
N PRO A 5 11.64 -15.94 27.64
CA PRO A 5 11.06 -14.93 26.74
C PRO A 5 12.08 -14.05 26.00
N LEU A 6 13.25 -13.83 26.59
CA LEU A 6 14.31 -13.07 25.94
C LEU A 6 14.91 -13.81 24.74
N GLN A 7 15.07 -15.13 24.82
CA GLN A 7 15.58 -15.93 23.71
C GLN A 7 14.56 -15.98 22.57
N ASP A 8 13.28 -16.14 22.88
CA ASP A 8 12.20 -16.14 21.89
C ASP A 8 12.20 -14.84 21.07
N VAL A 9 12.31 -13.68 21.72
CA VAL A 9 12.37 -12.37 21.04
C VAL A 9 13.63 -12.22 20.17
N ILE A 10 14.77 -12.76 20.62
CA ILE A 10 16.01 -12.75 19.83
C ILE A 10 15.84 -13.56 18.56
N ASP A 11 15.24 -14.74 18.66
CA ASP A 11 15.06 -15.63 17.53
C ASP A 11 14.08 -15.03 16.50
N GLU A 12 12.98 -14.42 16.98
CA GLU A 12 12.03 -13.70 16.11
C GLU A 12 12.70 -12.54 15.38
N PHE A 13 13.47 -11.68 16.07
CA PHE A 13 14.18 -10.58 15.40
C PHE A 13 15.25 -11.07 14.43
N ALA A 14 15.94 -12.17 14.74
CA ALA A 14 16.98 -12.73 13.88
C ALA A 14 16.43 -13.38 12.60
N SER A 15 15.14 -13.70 12.56
CA SER A 15 14.47 -14.20 11.36
C SER A 15 14.25 -13.11 10.30
N LEU A 16 14.29 -11.84 10.69
CA LEU A 16 14.02 -10.71 9.80
C LEU A 16 15.19 -10.45 8.84
N PRO A 17 14.92 -10.09 7.58
CA PRO A 17 15.96 -9.80 6.60
C PRO A 17 16.83 -8.62 7.07
N GLY A 18 18.15 -8.81 7.06
CA GLY A 18 19.13 -7.79 7.45
C GLY A 18 19.44 -7.72 8.95
N ILE A 19 18.80 -8.54 9.79
CA ILE A 19 19.07 -8.60 11.24
C ILE A 19 19.73 -9.93 11.60
N GLY A 20 21.04 -9.90 11.87
CA GLY A 20 21.75 -11.08 12.36
C GLY A 20 21.58 -11.32 13.87
N PRO A 21 21.97 -12.50 14.40
CA PRO A 21 21.76 -12.87 15.80
C PRO A 21 22.32 -11.85 16.82
N LYS A 22 23.48 -11.25 16.53
CA LYS A 22 24.07 -10.21 17.40
C LYS A 22 23.27 -8.92 17.42
N SER A 23 22.70 -8.52 16.29
CA SER A 23 21.85 -7.33 16.20
C SER A 23 20.51 -7.58 16.90
N ALA A 24 19.91 -8.75 16.69
CA ALA A 24 18.69 -9.18 17.37
C ALA A 24 18.86 -9.18 18.89
N GLN A 25 19.94 -9.78 19.40
CA GLN A 25 20.30 -9.74 20.83
C GLN A 25 20.41 -8.31 21.36
N ARG A 26 21.07 -7.42 20.62
CA ARG A 26 21.25 -6.02 21.03
C ARG A 26 19.90 -5.28 21.11
N ILE A 27 19.00 -5.52 20.16
CA ILE A 27 17.65 -4.93 20.15
C ILE A 27 16.84 -5.47 21.33
N ALA A 28 16.83 -6.78 21.53
CA ALA A 28 16.05 -7.43 22.59
C ALA A 28 16.48 -6.97 24.00
N LEU A 29 17.79 -6.91 24.25
CA LEU A 29 18.32 -6.39 25.52
C LEU A 29 18.01 -4.90 25.70
N HIS A 30 18.11 -4.09 24.65
CA HIS A 30 17.74 -2.69 24.72
C HIS A 30 16.27 -2.51 25.12
N LEU A 31 15.35 -3.24 24.48
CA LEU A 31 13.93 -3.18 24.82
C LEU A 31 13.68 -3.63 26.28
N LEU A 32 14.36 -4.67 26.75
CA LEU A 32 14.25 -5.13 28.13
C LEU A 32 14.71 -4.07 29.15
N GLU A 33 15.73 -3.29 28.81
CA GLU A 33 16.30 -2.27 29.68
C GLU A 33 15.56 -0.93 29.64
N THR A 34 15.01 -0.54 28.48
CA THR A 34 14.52 0.83 28.26
C THR A 34 13.03 0.95 27.97
N ALA A 35 12.37 -0.10 27.49
CA ALA A 35 10.97 -0.02 27.10
C ALA A 35 10.06 -0.20 28.32
N THR A 36 9.03 0.63 28.39
CA THR A 36 7.93 0.44 29.36
C THR A 36 6.92 -0.59 28.83
N GLY A 37 6.03 -1.09 29.70
CA GLY A 37 4.93 -1.97 29.26
C GLY A 37 4.08 -1.32 28.16
N GLU A 38 3.82 -0.01 28.26
CA GLU A 38 3.09 0.76 27.25
C GLU A 38 3.84 0.83 25.91
N ASP A 39 5.16 0.97 25.93
CA ASP A 39 5.96 0.96 24.69
C ASP A 39 5.91 -0.40 23.99
N ILE A 40 5.95 -1.50 24.75
CA ILE A 40 5.84 -2.86 24.22
C ILE A 40 4.43 -3.09 23.64
N GLU A 41 3.37 -2.69 24.34
CA GLU A 41 2.00 -2.79 23.85
C GLU A 41 1.79 -1.98 22.56
N ARG A 42 2.33 -0.76 22.49
CA ARG A 42 2.28 0.09 21.28
C ARG A 42 3.02 -0.57 20.11
N PHE A 43 4.17 -1.18 20.36
CA PHE A 43 4.95 -1.87 19.33
C PHE A 43 4.25 -3.15 18.83
N GLN A 44 3.69 -3.94 19.74
CA GLN A 44 2.87 -5.11 19.40
C GLN A 44 1.64 -4.73 18.58
N ALA A 45 0.94 -3.66 18.96
CA ALA A 45 -0.21 -3.15 18.20
C ALA A 45 0.19 -2.71 16.79
N ALA A 46 1.32 -2.01 16.64
CA ALA A 46 1.83 -1.60 15.34
C ALA A 46 2.15 -2.79 14.43
N LEU A 47 2.80 -3.84 14.97
CA LEU A 47 3.08 -5.07 14.23
C LEU A 47 1.80 -5.85 13.88
N GLY A 48 0.88 -5.98 14.84
CA GLY A 48 -0.40 -6.68 14.63
C GLY A 48 -1.27 -6.03 13.55
N ASN A 49 -1.17 -4.72 13.40
CA ASN A 49 -1.91 -3.97 12.38
C ASN A 49 -1.24 -4.01 10.99
N LEU A 50 -0.04 -4.58 10.83
CA LEU A 50 0.66 -4.55 9.54
C LEU A 50 -0.06 -5.36 8.45
N HIS A 51 -0.66 -6.50 8.81
CA HIS A 51 -1.39 -7.34 7.86
C HIS A 51 -2.84 -6.89 7.64
N SER A 52 -3.46 -6.28 8.65
CA SER A 52 -4.89 -5.89 8.62
C SER A 52 -5.13 -4.41 8.31
N GLY A 53 -4.12 -3.55 8.50
CA GLY A 53 -4.19 -2.10 8.33
C GLY A 53 -3.56 -1.57 7.05
N VAL A 54 -2.93 -2.43 6.23
CA VAL A 54 -2.43 -2.05 4.92
C VAL A 54 -3.56 -2.22 3.90
N ALA A 55 -4.18 -1.10 3.53
CA ALA A 55 -5.09 -1.05 2.40
C ALA A 55 -4.34 -0.73 1.10
N PHE A 56 -4.93 -1.13 -0.01
CA PHE A 56 -4.39 -0.89 -1.34
C PHE A 56 -5.32 0.03 -2.13
N CYS A 57 -4.73 0.96 -2.85
CA CYS A 57 -5.45 1.83 -3.76
C CYS A 57 -6.19 0.99 -4.81
N ARG A 58 -7.50 1.17 -4.95
CA ARG A 58 -8.29 0.43 -5.94
C ARG A 58 -7.94 0.73 -7.41
N ILE A 59 -7.24 1.85 -7.68
CA ILE A 59 -6.86 2.28 -9.03
C ILE A 59 -5.48 1.74 -9.42
N CYS A 60 -4.49 1.88 -8.54
CA CYS A 60 -3.09 1.61 -8.86
C CYS A 60 -2.44 0.53 -7.99
N HIS A 61 -3.15 -0.02 -7.01
CA HIS A 61 -2.64 -1.01 -6.06
C HIS A 61 -1.41 -0.57 -5.23
N ASN A 62 -1.13 0.73 -5.16
CA ASN A 62 -0.17 1.25 -4.19
C ASN A 62 -0.75 1.15 -2.76
N ILE A 63 0.13 1.08 -1.76
CA ILE A 63 -0.25 1.15 -0.35
C ILE A 63 -0.93 2.49 -0.07
N SER A 64 -2.08 2.45 0.60
CA SER A 64 -2.88 3.62 0.92
C SER A 64 -3.57 3.47 2.27
N GLN A 65 -3.90 4.60 2.91
CA GLN A 65 -4.76 4.65 4.10
C GLN A 65 -6.24 4.85 3.72
N GLU A 66 -6.49 5.27 2.49
CA GLU A 66 -7.81 5.51 1.91
C GLU A 66 -8.02 4.60 0.68
N ASP A 67 -9.24 4.53 0.17
CA ASP A 67 -9.59 3.75 -1.03
C ASP A 67 -8.78 4.17 -2.29
N VAL A 68 -8.43 5.46 -2.39
CA VAL A 68 -7.59 6.01 -3.46
C VAL A 68 -6.34 6.65 -2.86
N CYS A 69 -5.16 6.29 -3.34
CA CYS A 69 -3.92 6.87 -2.83
C CYS A 69 -3.74 8.33 -3.25
N ARG A 70 -2.93 9.06 -2.50
CA ARG A 70 -2.61 10.48 -2.75
C ARG A 70 -2.10 10.75 -4.16
N ILE A 71 -1.39 9.80 -4.77
CA ILE A 71 -0.88 9.95 -6.14
C ILE A 71 -2.01 9.91 -7.18
N CYS A 72 -3.00 9.02 -7.01
CA CYS A 72 -4.13 8.96 -7.93
C CYS A 72 -5.11 10.13 -7.70
N ALA A 73 -5.27 10.57 -6.45
CA ALA A 73 -6.11 11.70 -6.09
C ALA A 73 -5.54 13.06 -6.54
N ASP A 74 -4.23 13.17 -6.72
CA ASP A 74 -3.56 14.41 -7.14
C ASP A 74 -3.90 14.79 -8.58
N SER A 75 -4.72 15.83 -8.73
CA SER A 75 -5.15 16.36 -10.02
C SER A 75 -4.06 17.11 -10.79
N SER A 76 -2.90 17.40 -10.18
CA SER A 76 -1.77 18.01 -10.87
C SER A 76 -0.95 17.01 -11.68
N ARG A 77 -1.21 15.70 -11.50
CA ARG A 77 -0.55 14.63 -12.23
C ARG A 77 -1.24 14.33 -13.55
N ASP A 78 -0.43 13.91 -14.51
CA ASP A 78 -0.92 13.46 -15.80
C ASP A 78 -1.55 12.07 -15.66
N ALA A 79 -2.87 12.01 -15.77
CA ALA A 79 -3.63 10.77 -15.65
C ALA A 79 -3.51 9.87 -16.89
N SER A 80 -3.03 10.40 -18.02
CA SER A 80 -2.84 9.66 -19.27
C SER A 80 -1.53 8.87 -19.31
N LEU A 81 -0.61 9.14 -18.39
CA LEU A 81 0.67 8.44 -18.26
C LEU A 81 0.64 7.48 -17.07
N VAL A 82 0.98 6.21 -17.31
CA VAL A 82 1.04 5.18 -16.27
C VAL A 82 2.41 4.52 -16.21
N CYS A 83 3.09 4.60 -15.07
CA CYS A 83 4.35 3.91 -14.80
C CYS A 83 4.10 2.65 -13.98
N VAL A 84 4.37 1.48 -14.57
CA VAL A 84 4.15 0.17 -13.97
C VAL A 84 5.41 -0.26 -13.23
N VAL A 85 5.29 -0.53 -11.94
CA VAL A 85 6.38 -0.96 -11.05
C VAL A 85 6.06 -2.31 -10.40
N GLU A 86 7.09 -3.01 -9.91
CA GLU A 86 6.91 -4.30 -9.23
C GLU A 86 6.31 -4.10 -7.84
N GLU A 87 6.88 -3.20 -7.04
CA GLU A 87 6.52 -3.00 -5.64
C GLU A 87 6.25 -1.53 -5.27
N PRO A 88 5.51 -1.25 -4.18
CA PRO A 88 5.26 0.11 -3.70
C PRO A 88 6.54 0.91 -3.39
N LYS A 89 7.62 0.24 -3.00
CA LYS A 89 8.91 0.89 -2.67
C LYS A 89 9.54 1.55 -3.90
N ASP A 90 9.29 1.03 -5.10
CA ASP A 90 9.89 1.52 -6.34
C ASP A 90 9.33 2.89 -6.73
N ILE A 91 8.05 3.14 -6.40
CA ILE A 91 7.43 4.47 -6.52
C ILE A 91 8.27 5.51 -5.78
N GLN A 92 8.72 5.21 -4.56
CA GLN A 92 9.51 6.17 -3.78
C GLN A 92 10.86 6.48 -4.43
N VAL A 93 11.47 5.49 -5.10
CA VAL A 93 12.73 5.68 -5.82
C VAL A 93 12.53 6.61 -7.01
N ILE A 94 11.47 6.41 -7.79
CA ILE A 94 11.15 7.24 -8.95
C ILE A 94 10.75 8.66 -8.52
N GLU A 95 9.90 8.81 -7.50
CA GLU A 95 9.46 10.11 -6.98
C GLU A 95 10.63 10.98 -6.49
N ARG A 96 11.68 10.38 -5.91
CA ARG A 96 12.89 11.12 -5.48
C ARG A 96 13.61 11.83 -6.61
N THR A 97 13.40 11.40 -7.87
CA THR A 97 13.97 12.08 -9.03
C THR A 97 13.28 13.41 -9.32
N GLY A 98 11.99 13.54 -8.99
CA GLY A 98 11.19 14.73 -9.32
C GLY A 98 10.84 14.88 -10.81
N GLU A 99 11.23 13.93 -11.66
CA GLU A 99 11.09 14.04 -13.13
C GLU A 99 9.76 13.44 -13.64
N TYR A 100 9.24 12.41 -12.97
CA TYR A 100 8.01 11.74 -13.40
C TYR A 100 6.76 12.39 -12.80
N ARG A 101 5.82 12.80 -13.66
CA ARG A 101 4.56 13.47 -13.27
C ARG A 101 3.29 12.67 -13.56
N GLY A 102 3.42 11.45 -14.07
CA GLY A 102 2.28 10.56 -14.30
C GLY A 102 1.80 9.86 -13.03
N ARG A 103 0.90 8.90 -13.21
CA ARG A 103 0.41 8.00 -12.15
C ARG A 103 1.15 6.66 -12.21
N TYR A 104 1.14 5.90 -11.12
CA TYR A 104 1.77 4.56 -11.09
C TYR A 104 0.74 3.45 -11.20
N HIS A 105 1.22 2.22 -11.39
CA HIS A 105 0.52 0.97 -11.15
C HIS A 105 1.47 -0.04 -10.51
N VAL A 106 1.07 -0.69 -9.43
CA VAL A 106 1.90 -1.65 -8.69
C VAL A 106 1.44 -3.08 -9.02
N LEU A 107 2.35 -3.87 -9.58
CA LEU A 107 2.06 -5.27 -9.93
C LEU A 107 1.94 -6.17 -8.70
N GLY A 108 2.66 -5.87 -7.63
CA GLY A 108 2.73 -6.72 -6.44
C GLY A 108 3.81 -7.81 -6.56
N GLY A 109 4.83 -7.57 -7.39
CA GLY A 109 5.93 -8.50 -7.68
C GLY A 109 6.20 -8.64 -9.18
N ALA A 110 6.94 -9.69 -9.52
CA ALA A 110 7.30 -10.08 -10.88
C ALA A 110 6.88 -11.53 -11.15
N LEU A 111 6.82 -11.90 -12.43
CA LEU A 111 6.60 -13.28 -12.86
C LEU A 111 7.76 -14.15 -12.44
N ASP A 112 7.45 -15.20 -11.69
CA ASP A 112 8.41 -16.19 -11.23
C ASP A 112 7.81 -17.60 -11.34
N PRO A 113 7.95 -18.24 -12.52
CA PRO A 113 7.45 -19.60 -12.73
C PRO A 113 8.11 -20.65 -11.83
N LEU A 114 9.32 -20.39 -11.32
CA LEU A 114 10.02 -21.33 -10.45
C LEU A 114 9.40 -21.37 -9.05
N ASN A 115 8.91 -20.23 -8.57
CA ASN A 115 8.18 -20.11 -7.30
C ASN A 115 6.65 -20.13 -7.48
N GLY A 116 6.16 -20.44 -8.68
CA GLY A 116 4.73 -20.58 -8.97
C GLY A 116 3.96 -19.25 -9.02
N VAL A 117 4.65 -18.12 -9.19
CA VAL A 117 4.03 -16.80 -9.34
C VAL A 117 3.76 -16.53 -10.82
N GLY A 118 2.50 -16.61 -11.21
CA GLY A 118 2.03 -16.30 -12.56
C GLY A 118 1.37 -14.92 -12.64
N PRO A 119 0.75 -14.60 -13.80
CA PRO A 119 0.05 -13.32 -13.98
C PRO A 119 -1.21 -13.17 -13.11
N GLY A 120 -1.81 -14.27 -12.65
CA GLY A 120 -3.03 -14.24 -11.82
C GLY A 120 -2.75 -13.82 -10.37
N GLU A 121 -1.50 -13.97 -9.95
CA GLU A 121 -0.96 -13.62 -8.65
C GLU A 121 -0.48 -12.16 -8.59
N LEU A 122 -0.44 -11.49 -9.75
CA LEU A 122 -0.07 -10.08 -9.91
C LEU A 122 -1.29 -9.23 -10.26
N ASN A 123 -1.21 -7.93 -10.02
CA ASN A 123 -2.27 -6.97 -10.34
C ASN A 123 -2.32 -6.60 -11.84
N VAL A 124 -2.05 -7.57 -12.73
CA VAL A 124 -2.06 -7.38 -14.19
C VAL A 124 -3.48 -7.16 -14.69
N THR A 125 -4.47 -7.93 -14.19
CA THR A 125 -5.87 -7.77 -14.59
C THR A 125 -6.38 -6.36 -14.31
N ALA A 126 -6.05 -5.80 -13.14
CA ALA A 126 -6.43 -4.44 -12.78
C ALA A 126 -5.77 -3.39 -13.69
N LEU A 127 -4.50 -3.59 -14.09
CA LEU A 127 -3.81 -2.73 -15.06
C LEU A 127 -4.57 -2.71 -16.39
N VAL A 128 -4.93 -3.89 -16.91
CA VAL A 128 -5.66 -4.03 -18.18
C VAL A 128 -7.04 -3.38 -18.09
N GLN A 129 -7.77 -3.58 -16.99
CA GLN A 129 -9.07 -2.93 -16.75
C GLN A 129 -8.95 -1.41 -16.67
N ARG A 130 -7.89 -0.90 -16.05
CA ARG A 130 -7.59 0.53 -15.97
C ARG A 130 -7.33 1.12 -17.36
N ILE A 131 -6.48 0.48 -18.16
CA ILE A 131 -6.16 0.90 -19.53
C ILE A 131 -7.40 0.82 -20.43
N GLY A 132 -8.25 -0.18 -20.23
CA GLY A 132 -9.53 -0.31 -20.93
C GLY A 132 -10.62 0.66 -20.48
N GLY A 133 -10.35 1.57 -19.53
CA GLY A 133 -11.32 2.55 -19.03
C GLY A 133 -12.48 1.95 -18.23
N VAL A 134 -12.34 0.72 -17.74
CA VAL A 134 -13.41 -0.02 -17.05
C VAL A 134 -13.47 0.36 -15.56
N LEU A 135 -12.34 0.77 -14.98
CA LEU A 135 -12.27 1.16 -13.56
C LEU A 135 -12.66 2.63 -13.39
N PRO A 136 -13.61 2.96 -12.49
CA PRO A 136 -13.95 4.35 -12.18
C PRO A 136 -12.71 5.08 -11.65
N ASP A 137 -12.52 6.36 -12.01
CA ASP A 137 -11.41 7.16 -11.47
C ASP A 137 -11.75 7.69 -10.06
N VAL A 138 -11.13 8.75 -9.59
CA VAL A 138 -11.34 9.34 -8.27
C VAL A 138 -12.82 9.76 -8.09
N ALA A 139 -13.38 9.56 -6.90
CA ALA A 139 -14.70 10.09 -6.58
C ALA A 139 -14.72 11.61 -6.79
N VAL A 140 -15.80 12.12 -7.38
CA VAL A 140 -16.11 13.55 -7.39
C VAL A 140 -16.50 13.89 -5.97
N SER A 141 -15.56 14.43 -5.18
CA SER A 141 -15.97 15.10 -3.96
C SER A 141 -16.89 16.25 -4.37
N ALA A 142 -18.16 16.22 -3.93
CA ALA A 142 -18.99 17.41 -3.94
C ALA A 142 -18.17 18.57 -3.35
N PRO A 143 -18.25 19.80 -3.87
CA PRO A 143 -17.47 20.90 -3.34
C PRO A 143 -17.88 21.17 -1.89
N HIS A 144 -17.14 20.62 -0.94
CA HIS A 144 -17.25 21.04 0.46
C HIS A 144 -16.60 22.41 0.55
N ALA A 145 -17.45 23.42 0.45
CA ALA A 145 -17.16 24.75 0.92
C ALA A 145 -16.72 24.71 2.39
N SER A 146 -15.79 25.63 2.71
CA SER A 146 -15.25 25.97 4.02
C SER A 146 -14.19 25.03 4.58
N ALA A 147 -13.16 25.49 5.29
CA ALA A 147 -12.50 26.76 5.44
C ALA A 147 -11.36 26.46 6.42
N GLY A 148 -10.19 27.09 6.24
CA GLY A 148 -9.24 27.19 7.34
C GLY A 148 -9.90 27.86 8.54
N GLY A 149 -9.90 27.16 9.67
CA GLY A 149 -10.14 27.74 10.99
C GLY A 149 -8.86 27.62 11.82
N PRO A 150 -8.46 28.65 12.57
CA PRO A 150 -7.16 28.70 13.22
C PRO A 150 -7.10 27.69 14.38
N VAL A 151 -5.99 26.96 14.46
CA VAL A 151 -5.56 26.29 15.69
C VAL A 151 -5.23 27.37 16.73
N GLN A 152 -6.23 27.79 17.50
CA GLN A 152 -5.99 28.53 18.74
C GLN A 152 -5.51 27.55 19.79
N GLY A 153 -4.21 27.66 20.12
CA GLY A 153 -3.69 27.14 21.37
C GLY A 153 -4.38 27.83 22.55
N SER A 154 -4.76 27.05 23.54
CA SER A 154 -5.05 27.54 24.88
C SER A 154 -4.28 26.67 25.87
N LEU A 155 -3.21 27.27 26.36
CA LEU A 155 -2.52 26.93 27.59
C LEU A 155 -3.38 27.34 28.79
N MET A 156 -3.13 26.65 29.91
CA MET A 156 -3.38 27.01 31.32
C MET A 156 -4.74 26.64 31.94
N GLY A 157 -4.65 25.94 33.08
CA GLY A 157 -5.58 26.12 34.20
C GLY A 157 -5.91 24.83 34.93
N GLY A 158 -5.24 24.57 36.07
CA GLY A 158 -5.40 23.37 36.88
C GLY A 158 -6.66 23.33 37.76
N GLY A 159 -6.81 22.23 38.50
CA GLY A 159 -7.87 22.08 39.49
C GLY A 159 -7.92 20.67 40.08
N ALA A 160 -7.34 20.53 41.27
CA ALA A 160 -7.45 19.35 42.11
C ALA A 160 -8.89 19.09 42.58
N GLY A 161 -9.26 17.83 42.73
CA GLY A 161 -10.52 17.40 43.32
C GLY A 161 -10.48 15.93 43.76
N SER A 162 -10.36 15.73 45.06
CA SER A 162 -10.24 14.47 45.79
C SER A 162 -11.58 13.86 46.22
N GLY A 163 -11.65 12.51 46.32
CA GLY A 163 -12.60 11.75 47.16
C GLY A 163 -13.93 11.39 46.47
N THR A 164 -14.59 10.25 46.69
CA THR A 164 -14.55 9.22 47.76
C THR A 164 -15.39 7.99 47.35
N GLY A 165 -15.07 6.81 47.90
CA GLY A 165 -15.99 5.68 48.20
C GLY A 165 -16.40 4.80 47.00
N GLY A 166 -16.35 3.46 47.02
CA GLY A 166 -16.50 2.50 48.12
C GLY A 166 -17.89 1.87 48.07
N GLY A 167 -18.02 0.64 47.53
CA GLY A 167 -19.31 -0.06 47.47
C GLY A 167 -19.28 -1.41 46.74
N SER A 168 -19.03 -2.46 47.51
CA SER A 168 -19.16 -3.89 47.18
C SER A 168 -20.61 -4.35 47.01
N GLY A 169 -20.85 -5.37 46.17
CA GLY A 169 -22.12 -6.12 46.19
C GLY A 169 -22.14 -7.30 45.21
N ALA A 170 -22.18 -8.52 45.74
CA ALA A 170 -22.22 -9.80 45.05
C ALA A 170 -23.67 -10.32 44.83
N GLY A 171 -23.85 -11.29 43.94
CA GLY A 171 -25.05 -12.17 43.85
C GLY A 171 -25.39 -12.50 42.39
N ALA A 172 -25.04 -13.67 41.83
CA ALA A 172 -25.60 -15.02 42.04
C ALA A 172 -26.81 -15.35 41.14
N GLY A 173 -26.60 -16.32 40.24
CA GLY A 173 -27.51 -17.45 39.96
C GLY A 173 -28.72 -17.22 39.05
N GLY A 174 -28.96 -18.16 38.13
CA GLY A 174 -30.28 -18.34 37.52
C GLY A 174 -30.30 -19.02 36.16
N THR A 175 -30.33 -20.35 36.16
CA THR A 175 -30.69 -21.23 35.04
C THR A 175 -32.15 -21.02 34.59
N GLY A 176 -32.44 -21.22 33.29
CA GLY A 176 -33.81 -21.34 32.79
C GLY A 176 -33.90 -21.76 31.33
N MET A 177 -34.17 -23.05 31.09
CA MET A 177 -34.60 -23.65 29.83
C MET A 177 -36.14 -23.57 29.69
N GLY A 178 -36.62 -23.58 28.45
CA GLY A 178 -38.04 -23.73 28.04
C GLY A 178 -38.65 -22.42 27.54
N SER A 179 -39.51 -22.36 26.53
CA SER A 179 -40.05 -23.32 25.56
C SER A 179 -40.95 -22.51 24.62
N ASP A 180 -41.03 -22.94 23.37
CA ASP A 180 -42.09 -22.76 22.37
C ASP A 180 -43.29 -21.85 22.67
N GLY A 181 -43.55 -20.94 21.75
CA GLY A 181 -44.79 -20.16 21.68
C GLY A 181 -44.96 -19.46 20.34
N SER A 182 -45.49 -20.18 19.35
CA SER A 182 -45.98 -19.63 18.08
C SER A 182 -47.26 -18.82 18.27
N GLY A 183 -47.38 -17.68 17.57
CA GLY A 183 -48.65 -16.96 17.41
C GLY A 183 -48.48 -15.58 16.74
N PRO A 184 -49.20 -15.26 15.64
CA PRO A 184 -48.93 -14.10 14.79
C PRO A 184 -49.74 -12.86 15.21
N GLY A 185 -49.12 -11.67 15.08
CA GLY A 185 -49.79 -10.36 15.15
C GLY A 185 -48.94 -9.37 14.35
N ALA A 186 -49.38 -8.99 13.16
CA ALA A 186 -50.19 -7.79 12.90
C ALA A 186 -49.39 -6.48 13.02
N GLY A 187 -49.01 -5.95 11.86
CA GLY A 187 -48.97 -4.52 11.57
C GLY A 187 -48.06 -3.64 12.42
N SER A 188 -46.82 -3.45 11.97
CA SER A 188 -46.21 -2.13 12.01
C SER A 188 -45.63 -1.84 10.64
N GLU A 189 -46.32 -1.00 9.87
CA GLU A 189 -45.74 -0.29 8.73
C GLU A 189 -44.55 0.50 9.25
N ALA A 190 -43.35 -0.07 9.10
CA ALA A 190 -42.10 0.64 9.31
C ALA A 190 -41.87 1.55 8.10
N THR A 191 -42.54 2.70 8.11
CA THR A 191 -42.19 3.84 7.30
C THR A 191 -40.82 4.35 7.74
N GLY A 192 -39.88 4.44 6.79
CA GLY A 192 -38.70 5.30 6.90
C GLY A 192 -37.52 4.67 7.64
N ASN A 193 -36.57 4.13 6.87
CA ASN A 193 -35.38 4.88 6.48
C ASN A 193 -34.54 3.95 5.59
N GLU A 194 -34.89 3.88 4.31
CA GLU A 194 -33.91 3.57 3.28
C GLU A 194 -32.86 4.66 3.43
N ARG A 195 -31.82 4.39 4.23
CA ARG A 195 -30.67 5.27 4.36
C ARG A 195 -30.14 5.41 2.95
N ASP A 196 -30.39 6.58 2.36
CA ASP A 196 -29.81 7.04 1.12
C ASP A 196 -28.35 6.59 1.13
N ALA A 197 -28.05 5.55 0.36
CA ALA A 197 -26.69 5.21 0.04
C ALA A 197 -26.25 6.38 -0.84
N ASP A 198 -25.53 7.32 -0.25
CA ASP A 198 -24.92 8.45 -0.94
C ASP A 198 -24.41 7.94 -2.30
N GLU A 199 -25.05 8.36 -3.39
CA GLU A 199 -24.62 8.03 -4.75
C GLU A 199 -23.27 8.72 -4.95
N VAL A 200 -22.18 8.00 -4.65
CA VAL A 200 -20.83 8.50 -4.87
C VAL A 200 -20.62 8.60 -6.37
N GLU A 201 -20.69 9.82 -6.90
CA GLU A 201 -20.39 10.10 -8.30
C GLU A 201 -18.87 9.97 -8.52
N TYR A 202 -18.45 9.11 -9.44
CA TYR A 202 -17.04 8.92 -9.79
C TYR A 202 -16.68 9.69 -11.06
N ARG A 203 -15.43 10.18 -11.14
CA ARG A 203 -14.91 10.76 -12.39
C ARG A 203 -14.82 9.68 -13.46
N GLU A 204 -15.04 10.08 -14.70
CA GLU A 204 -14.82 9.25 -15.87
C GLU A 204 -13.36 8.78 -15.93
N ALA A 205 -13.14 7.54 -16.36
CA ALA A 205 -11.81 6.96 -16.45
C ALA A 205 -10.96 7.77 -17.44
N PRO A 206 -9.72 8.18 -17.07
CA PRO A 206 -8.85 8.90 -17.98
C PRO A 206 -8.42 7.99 -19.15
N GLU A 207 -8.33 8.56 -20.35
CA GLU A 207 -7.74 7.89 -21.50
C GLU A 207 -6.21 7.78 -21.28
N ILE A 208 -5.71 6.54 -21.20
CA ILE A 208 -4.28 6.26 -21.02
C ILE A 208 -3.60 6.21 -22.38
N THR A 209 -2.64 7.10 -22.60
CA THR A 209 -1.91 7.25 -23.87
C THR A 209 -0.53 6.59 -23.84
N GLU A 210 0.08 6.49 -22.66
CA GLU A 210 1.37 5.83 -22.48
C GLU A 210 1.45 4.97 -21.21
N VAL A 211 2.04 3.79 -21.36
CA VAL A 211 2.46 2.92 -20.27
C VAL A 211 3.98 2.76 -20.30
N ILE A 212 4.64 3.19 -19.23
CA ILE A 212 6.07 3.00 -18.99
C ILE A 212 6.25 1.76 -18.11
N ILE A 213 6.97 0.76 -18.60
CA ILE A 213 7.31 -0.43 -17.82
C ILE A 213 8.61 -0.16 -17.07
N ALA A 214 8.51 -0.10 -15.74
CA ALA A 214 9.59 0.16 -14.80
C ALA A 214 9.82 -1.05 -13.86
N THR A 215 9.79 -2.26 -14.42
CA THR A 215 10.22 -3.47 -13.72
C THR A 215 11.73 -3.55 -13.63
N ASP A 216 12.23 -4.33 -12.67
CA ASP A 216 13.65 -4.45 -12.39
C ASP A 216 14.40 -5.04 -13.60
N PRO A 217 15.68 -4.65 -13.81
CA PRO A 217 16.50 -5.14 -14.92
C PRO A 217 17.07 -6.55 -14.68
N ASN A 218 16.39 -7.38 -13.88
CA ASN A 218 16.74 -8.77 -13.56
C ASN A 218 15.93 -9.77 -14.43
N THR A 219 16.11 -11.07 -14.24
CA THR A 219 15.49 -12.10 -15.09
C THR A 219 13.96 -12.05 -15.03
N GLU A 220 13.42 -11.95 -13.81
CA GLU A 220 11.99 -11.96 -13.50
C GLU A 220 11.32 -10.68 -14.01
N GLY A 221 11.92 -9.52 -13.78
CA GLY A 221 11.45 -8.22 -14.24
C GLY A 221 11.52 -8.08 -15.76
N GLU A 222 12.54 -8.64 -16.43
CA GLU A 222 12.63 -8.76 -17.89
C GLU A 222 11.53 -9.64 -18.47
N ALA A 223 11.28 -10.80 -17.86
CA ALA A 223 10.19 -11.69 -18.27
C ALA A 223 8.83 -10.99 -18.12
N THR A 224 8.62 -10.31 -17.00
CA THR A 224 7.40 -9.56 -16.69
C THR A 224 7.17 -8.43 -17.68
N ALA A 225 8.20 -7.64 -17.98
CA ALA A 225 8.10 -6.56 -18.97
C ALA A 225 7.84 -7.07 -20.39
N SER A 226 8.48 -8.17 -20.78
CA SER A 226 8.24 -8.79 -22.10
C SER A 226 6.80 -9.30 -22.21
N TYR A 227 6.27 -9.89 -21.13
CA TYR A 227 4.89 -10.32 -21.04
C TYR A 227 3.91 -9.13 -21.13
N LEU A 228 4.08 -8.11 -20.29
CA LEU A 228 3.26 -6.89 -20.32
C LEU A 228 3.33 -6.19 -21.68
N GLY A 229 4.52 -6.08 -22.27
CA GLY A 229 4.70 -5.46 -23.57
C GLY A 229 4.02 -6.20 -24.72
N ARG A 230 3.80 -7.52 -24.62
CA ARG A 230 2.99 -8.27 -25.59
C ARG A 230 1.51 -8.08 -25.35
N LEU A 231 1.09 -8.13 -24.09
CA LEU A 231 -0.31 -7.97 -23.69
C LEU A 231 -0.85 -6.58 -24.03
N LEU A 232 -0.08 -5.54 -23.71
CA LEU A 232 -0.51 -4.14 -23.88
C LEU A 232 -0.47 -3.67 -25.34
N LYS A 233 0.26 -4.36 -26.23
CA LYS A 233 0.26 -4.07 -27.67
C LYS A 233 -1.10 -4.31 -28.34
N GLU A 234 -2.00 -5.05 -27.69
CA GLU A 234 -3.35 -5.28 -28.21
C GLU A 234 -4.25 -4.03 -28.09
N PHE A 235 -3.85 -3.02 -27.30
CA PHE A 235 -4.58 -1.76 -27.16
C PHE A 235 -4.18 -0.78 -28.27
N PRO A 236 -5.12 -0.40 -29.17
CA PRO A 236 -4.81 0.51 -30.26
C PRO A 236 -4.54 1.92 -29.74
N GLY A 237 -3.49 2.57 -30.24
CA GLY A 237 -3.12 3.94 -29.86
C GLY A 237 -2.33 4.05 -28.55
N LEU A 238 -2.18 2.96 -27.80
CA LEU A 238 -1.37 2.94 -26.57
C LEU A 238 0.12 2.88 -26.90
N THR A 239 0.88 3.84 -26.38
CA THR A 239 2.34 3.79 -26.41
C THR A 239 2.84 2.95 -25.23
N VAL A 240 3.68 1.96 -25.50
CA VAL A 240 4.32 1.16 -24.43
C VAL A 240 5.82 1.38 -24.51
N SER A 241 6.38 1.98 -23.46
CA SER A 241 7.80 2.25 -23.31
C SER A 241 8.38 1.46 -22.14
N ARG A 242 9.71 1.40 -22.06
CA ARG A 242 10.43 0.76 -20.96
C ARG A 242 11.53 1.70 -20.48
N LEU A 243 11.81 1.70 -19.18
CA LEU A 243 12.96 2.42 -18.66
C LEU A 243 14.24 1.99 -19.37
N ALA A 244 15.10 2.97 -19.65
CA ALA A 244 16.37 2.72 -20.32
C ALA A 244 17.23 1.75 -19.49
N SER A 245 17.91 0.84 -20.17
CA SER A 245 18.91 -0.05 -19.57
C SER A 245 20.30 0.38 -20.03
N GLY A 246 21.22 0.58 -19.10
CA GLY A 246 22.57 1.01 -19.44
C GLY A 246 23.46 1.31 -18.24
N ILE A 247 24.53 2.04 -18.51
CA ILE A 247 25.57 2.35 -17.54
C ILE A 247 25.10 3.49 -16.63
N PRO A 248 25.25 3.38 -15.29
CA PRO A 248 24.89 4.45 -14.38
C PRO A 248 25.77 5.69 -14.59
N MET A 249 25.19 6.88 -14.40
CA MET A 249 25.94 8.13 -14.45
C MET A 249 27.06 8.14 -13.40
N GLY A 250 28.26 8.55 -13.82
CA GLY A 250 29.44 8.59 -12.95
C GLY A 250 30.17 7.25 -12.76
N GLY A 251 29.73 6.18 -13.44
CA GLY A 251 30.47 4.91 -13.50
C GLY A 251 31.65 4.95 -14.49
N ASP A 252 32.64 4.10 -14.26
CA ASP A 252 33.73 3.85 -15.21
C ASP A 252 33.45 2.57 -16.01
N LEU A 253 33.67 2.63 -17.33
CA LEU A 253 33.48 1.50 -18.25
C LEU A 253 34.29 0.27 -17.84
N GLU A 254 35.47 0.45 -17.21
CA GLU A 254 36.31 -0.66 -16.78
C GLU A 254 35.66 -1.54 -15.68
N PHE A 255 34.68 -0.99 -14.95
CA PHE A 255 33.97 -1.68 -13.87
C PHE A 255 32.55 -2.12 -14.24
N VAL A 256 32.12 -1.92 -15.49
CA VAL A 256 30.79 -2.32 -15.96
C VAL A 256 30.82 -3.78 -16.42
N ASP A 257 29.81 -4.56 -16.03
CA ASP A 257 29.67 -5.93 -16.48
C ASP A 257 29.29 -6.03 -17.98
N GLU A 258 29.65 -7.16 -18.60
CA GLU A 258 29.47 -7.37 -20.04
C GLU A 258 28.00 -7.29 -20.49
N LEU A 259 27.05 -7.70 -19.64
CA LEU A 259 25.63 -7.69 -19.96
C LEU A 259 25.10 -6.25 -19.99
N THR A 260 25.48 -5.42 -19.02
CA THR A 260 25.14 -4.00 -18.99
C THR A 260 25.75 -3.25 -20.18
N LEU A 261 26.99 -3.54 -20.56
CA LEU A 261 27.61 -3.00 -21.77
C LEU A 261 26.84 -3.39 -23.03
N SER A 262 26.48 -4.67 -23.16
CA SER A 262 25.70 -5.18 -24.29
C SER A 262 24.35 -4.45 -24.42
N ARG A 263 23.64 -4.26 -23.31
CA ARG A 263 22.38 -3.49 -23.25
C ARG A 263 22.60 -2.03 -23.63
N ALA A 264 23.64 -1.38 -23.13
CA ALA A 264 23.97 0.00 -23.46
C ALA A 264 24.27 0.19 -24.96
N PHE A 265 24.97 -0.77 -25.61
CA PHE A 265 25.21 -0.74 -27.04
C PHE A 265 23.94 -0.92 -27.88
N ALA A 266 23.04 -1.81 -27.43
CA ALA A 266 21.75 -2.03 -28.08
C ALA A 266 20.84 -0.80 -27.97
N GLY A 267 20.84 -0.14 -26.81
CA GLY A 267 20.05 1.07 -26.51
C GLY A 267 20.75 2.39 -26.84
N ARG A 268 21.85 2.39 -27.59
CA ARG A 268 22.64 3.61 -27.83
C ARG A 268 21.81 4.69 -28.53
N THR A 269 21.92 5.92 -28.03
CA THR A 269 21.24 7.08 -28.61
C THR A 269 22.11 7.72 -29.68
N GLN A 270 21.52 8.07 -30.82
CA GLN A 270 22.20 8.83 -31.86
C GLN A 270 22.26 10.32 -31.47
N LEU A 271 23.47 10.88 -31.45
CA LEU A 271 23.65 12.32 -31.33
C LEU A 271 23.50 12.95 -32.72
N ASN A 272 22.39 13.63 -32.94
CA ASN A 272 22.20 14.46 -34.13
C ASN A 272 22.90 15.80 -33.89
N LEU A 273 24.20 15.83 -34.20
CA LEU A 273 25.05 17.03 -34.17
C LEU A 273 24.94 17.84 -35.47
#